data_AF-A0ABD5DFR1-F1
#
_entry.id   AF-A0ABD5DFR1-F1
#
_cell.length_a   1.000
_cell.length_b   1.000
_cell.length_c   1.000
_cell.angle_alpha   90.00
_cell.angle_beta   90.00
_cell.angle_gamma   90.00
#
_symmetry.space_group_name_H-M   'P 1'
#
loop_
_entity.id
_entity.type
_entity.pdbx_description
1 polymer ?
#
loop_
_entity_poly.entity_id
_entity_poly.type
_entity_poly.pdbx_seq_one_letter_code
_entity_poly.pdbx_strand_id
1 'polypeptide(L)'
;ELDLQLMTTVAGNVSVEKTTRNALQLLHFWNADVPLAQGASMPLVRPLRDAASVHGESGMEGYDFVEHQRQPLAKPAFQAIR
;
A
#
# COMPACT_ATOMS: atom_id res chain seq x y z
N GLU A 1 9.31 -19.42 11.77
CA GLU A 1 9.50 -18.61 10.55
C GLU A 1 8.13 -18.15 10.06
N LEU A 2 8.07 -17.05 9.30
CA LEU A 2 6.82 -16.49 8.77
C LEU A 2 6.80 -16.63 7.25
N ASP A 3 5.67 -17.03 6.70
CA ASP A 3 5.42 -17.12 5.26
C ASP A 3 4.44 -16.01 4.85
N LEU A 4 4.94 -14.98 4.16
CA LEU A 4 4.16 -13.81 3.75
C LEU A 4 3.44 -14.08 2.43
N GLN A 5 2.18 -14.47 2.52
CA GLN A 5 1.38 -14.92 1.37
C GLN A 5 0.75 -13.78 0.54
N LEU A 6 0.47 -12.64 1.16
CA LEU A 6 -0.22 -11.51 0.52
C LEU A 6 0.06 -10.22 1.31
N MET A 7 0.27 -9.13 0.58
CA MET A 7 0.23 -7.79 1.14
C MET A 7 -1.03 -7.07 0.65
N THR A 8 -1.68 -6.32 1.54
CA THR A 8 -2.84 -5.50 1.18
C THR A 8 -2.74 -4.12 1.80
N THR A 9 -3.28 -3.12 1.12
CA THR A 9 -3.26 -1.72 1.57
C THR A 9 -4.66 -1.18 1.83
N VAL A 10 -4.77 -0.19 2.70
CA VAL A 10 -6.01 0.55 2.98
C VAL A 10 -5.66 2.03 3.19
N ALA A 11 -6.63 2.91 2.96
CA ALA A 11 -6.48 4.32 3.30
C ALA A 11 -6.36 4.50 4.83
N GLY A 12 -5.45 5.38 5.24
CA GLY A 12 -5.14 5.62 6.65
C GLY A 12 -4.15 6.76 6.79
N ASN A 13 -2.86 6.44 6.86
CA ASN A 13 -1.80 7.46 6.98
C ASN A 13 -1.86 8.48 5.83
N VAL A 14 -2.09 7.98 4.62
CA VAL A 14 -2.32 8.72 3.37
C VAL A 14 -3.39 7.99 2.56
N SER A 15 -3.73 8.52 1.37
CA SER A 15 -4.69 7.88 0.47
C SER A 15 -4.28 6.45 0.11
N VAL A 16 -5.26 5.61 -0.28
CA VAL A 16 -4.98 4.21 -0.60
C VAL A 16 -4.03 4.08 -1.79
N GLU A 17 -4.10 4.98 -2.77
CA GLU A 17 -3.22 5.02 -3.93
C GLU A 17 -1.76 5.23 -3.50
N LYS A 18 -1.53 6.17 -2.57
CA LYS A 18 -0.20 6.45 -2.01
C LYS A 18 0.31 5.26 -1.18
N THR A 19 -0.53 4.67 -0.32
CA THR A 19 -0.12 3.48 0.45
C THR A 19 0.19 2.28 -0.46
N THR A 20 -0.55 2.09 -1.55
CA THR A 20 -0.31 1.02 -2.53
C THR A 20 0.98 1.26 -3.29
N ARG A 21 1.23 2.49 -3.73
CA ARG A 21 2.52 2.88 -4.32
C ARG A 21 3.68 2.59 -3.37
N ASN A 22 3.56 2.98 -2.11
CA ASN A 22 4.61 2.79 -1.10
C ASN A 22 4.86 1.28 -0.85
N ALA A 23 3.82 0.46 -0.80
CA ALA A 23 3.97 -0.99 -0.69
C ALA A 23 4.68 -1.61 -1.90
N LEU A 24 4.38 -1.17 -3.13
CA LEU A 24 5.12 -1.61 -4.33
C LEU A 24 6.59 -1.21 -4.30
N GLN A 25 6.89 0.01 -3.83
CA GLN A 25 8.26 0.50 -3.65
C GLN A 25 9.04 -0.38 -2.67
N LEU A 26 8.42 -0.75 -1.55
CA LEU A 26 9.01 -1.65 -0.56
C LEU A 26 9.24 -3.08 -1.12
N LEU A 27 8.25 -3.63 -1.82
CA LEU A 27 8.40 -4.94 -2.47
C LEU A 27 9.52 -4.93 -3.52
N HIS A 28 9.66 -3.83 -4.28
CA HIS A 28 10.77 -3.66 -5.21
C HIS A 28 12.11 -3.55 -4.48
N PHE A 29 12.19 -2.71 -3.44
CA PHE A 29 13.40 -2.44 -2.67
C PHE A 29 13.98 -3.73 -2.04
N TRP A 30 13.12 -4.59 -1.49
CA TRP A 30 13.55 -5.88 -0.93
C TRP A 30 13.65 -7.01 -1.97
N ASN A 31 13.38 -6.73 -3.24
CA ASN A 31 13.26 -7.73 -4.30
C ASN A 31 12.34 -8.90 -3.91
N ALA A 32 11.25 -8.59 -3.21
CA ALA A 32 10.29 -9.58 -2.72
C ALA A 32 9.20 -9.83 -3.76
N ASP A 33 8.88 -11.10 -4.02
CA ASP A 33 7.82 -11.50 -4.95
C ASP A 33 6.55 -11.92 -4.19
N VAL A 34 5.94 -10.95 -3.52
CA VAL A 34 4.70 -11.13 -2.76
C VAL A 34 3.58 -10.39 -3.50
N PRO A 35 2.41 -11.02 -3.73
CA PRO A 35 1.30 -10.34 -4.36
C PRO A 35 0.81 -9.17 -3.50
N LEU A 36 0.46 -8.06 -4.15
CA LEU A 36 -0.09 -6.88 -3.50
C LEU A 36 -1.51 -6.63 -4.04
N ALA A 37 -2.50 -6.44 -3.18
CA ALA A 37 -3.83 -6.01 -3.61
C ALA A 37 -4.26 -4.72 -2.92
N GLN A 38 -4.76 -3.76 -3.71
CA GLN A 38 -5.31 -2.52 -3.18
C GLN A 38 -6.65 -2.77 -2.49
N GLY A 39 -6.80 -2.28 -1.26
CA GLY A 39 -8.03 -2.39 -0.47
C GLY A 39 -8.87 -1.13 -0.45
N ALA A 40 -9.53 -0.89 0.68
CA ALA A 40 -10.52 0.17 0.82
C ALA A 40 -9.88 1.57 0.79
N SER A 41 -10.46 2.47 -0.01
CA SER A 41 -10.07 3.88 -0.11
C SER A 41 -10.61 4.75 1.02
N MET A 42 -11.55 4.25 1.82
CA MET A 42 -12.16 4.98 2.93
C MET A 42 -12.67 4.02 4.02
N PRO A 43 -12.86 4.50 5.25
CA PRO A 43 -13.55 3.74 6.29
C PRO A 43 -15.01 3.45 5.91
N LEU A 44 -15.60 2.42 6.51
CA LEU A 44 -16.96 1.99 6.17
C LEU A 44 -18.06 2.99 6.54
N VAL A 45 -17.90 3.71 7.66
CA VAL A 45 -18.99 4.49 8.27
C VAL A 45 -18.63 5.97 8.47
N ARG A 46 -17.34 6.29 8.56
CA ARG A 46 -16.86 7.62 8.90
C ARG A 46 -16.04 8.22 7.75
N PRO A 47 -16.01 9.56 7.62
CA PRO A 47 -15.11 10.20 6.68
C PRO A 47 -13.66 9.80 6.91
N LEU A 48 -12.90 9.64 5.83
CA LEU A 48 -11.45 9.49 5.90
C LEU A 48 -10.84 10.76 6.51
N ARG A 49 -9.93 10.57 7.45
CA ARG A 49 -9.01 11.61 7.93
C ARG A 49 -7.63 10.99 7.84
N ASP A 50 -6.80 11.53 6.96
CA ASP A 50 -5.43 11.07 6.83
C ASP A 50 -4.52 11.68 7.91
N ALA A 51 -3.26 11.25 7.91
CA ALA A 51 -2.24 11.72 8.83
C ALA A 51 -1.01 12.21 8.05
N ALA A 52 -1.23 12.85 6.88
CA ALA A 52 -0.14 13.35 6.05
C ALA A 52 0.75 14.38 6.79
N SER A 53 0.19 15.12 7.76
CA SER A 53 0.96 16.03 8.63
C SER A 53 2.00 15.33 9.52
N VAL A 54 1.86 14.03 9.75
CA VAL A 54 2.79 13.20 10.54
C VAL A 54 3.73 12.40 9.63
N HIS A 55 3.23 11.93 8.49
CA HIS A 55 3.95 10.98 7.61
C HIS A 55 4.50 11.60 6.31
N GLY A 56 4.31 12.91 6.12
CA GLY A 56 4.63 13.60 4.86
C GLY A 56 3.55 13.41 3.80
N GLU A 57 3.66 14.17 2.70
CA GLU A 57 2.70 14.14 1.60
C GLU A 57 2.62 12.76 0.96
N SER A 58 3.77 12.09 0.79
CA SER A 58 3.82 10.74 0.21
C SER A 58 3.44 9.63 1.21
N GLY A 59 3.49 9.91 2.51
CA GLY A 59 3.35 8.92 3.59
C GLY A 59 4.60 8.08 3.84
N MET A 60 5.69 8.32 3.11
CA MET A 60 6.98 7.63 3.22
C MET A 60 8.12 8.55 2.71
N GLU A 61 8.14 9.79 3.18
CA GLU A 61 9.20 10.74 2.83
C GLU A 61 10.55 10.37 3.46
N GLY A 62 11.65 10.85 2.86
CA GLY A 62 13.01 10.70 3.40
C GLY A 62 13.88 9.65 2.71
N TYR A 63 13.32 8.82 1.83
CA TYR A 63 14.08 7.88 1.01
C TYR A 63 13.71 7.98 -0.46
N ASP A 64 14.72 8.03 -1.33
CA ASP A 64 14.55 8.08 -2.78
C ASP A 64 14.51 6.67 -3.37
N PHE A 65 13.29 6.20 -3.67
CA PHE A 65 13.09 4.90 -4.30
C PHE A 65 13.38 4.94 -5.81
N VAL A 66 13.90 3.83 -6.33
CA VAL A 66 14.09 3.65 -7.78
C VAL A 66 12.75 3.40 -8.47
N GLU A 67 12.57 3.98 -9.65
CA GLU A 67 11.41 3.75 -10.51
C GLU A 67 11.24 2.28 -10.88
N HIS A 68 9.99 1.81 -10.88
CA HIS A 68 9.66 0.43 -11.21
C HIS A 68 8.31 0.33 -11.90
N GLN A 69 8.08 -0.78 -12.60
CA GLN A 69 6.82 -1.02 -13.32
C GLN A 69 5.88 -2.01 -12.60
N ARG A 70 6.18 -2.38 -11.34
CA ARG A 70 5.32 -3.27 -10.57
C ARG A 70 3.90 -2.71 -10.44
N GLN A 71 2.92 -3.61 -10.51
CA GLN A 71 1.51 -3.28 -10.40
C GLN A 71 0.88 -4.13 -9.30
N PRO A 72 -0.14 -3.62 -8.59
CA PRO A 72 -0.93 -4.47 -7.72
C PRO A 72 -1.76 -5.45 -8.56
N LEU A 73 -2.29 -6.48 -7.91
CA LEU A 73 -3.32 -7.34 -8.46
C LEU A 73 -4.51 -6.50 -8.92
N ALA A 74 -5.09 -6.85 -10.07
CA ALA A 74 -6.29 -6.20 -10.59
C ALA A 74 -7.54 -6.43 -9.74
N LYS A 75 -7.51 -7.45 -8.86
CA LYS A 75 -8.60 -7.74 -7.92
C LYS A 75 -8.45 -6.95 -6.62
N PRO A 76 -9.54 -6.46 -6.02
CA PRO A 76 -9.49 -5.74 -4.75
C PRO A 76 -9.09 -6.66 -3.59
N ALA A 77 -8.50 -6.07 -2.54
CA ALA A 77 -7.96 -6.80 -1.39
C ALA A 77 -8.97 -7.79 -0.77
N PHE A 78 -10.24 -7.41 -0.63
CA PHE A 78 -11.26 -8.29 -0.03
C PHE A 78 -11.54 -9.55 -0.87
N GLN A 79 -11.25 -9.54 -2.17
CA GLN A 79 -11.29 -10.74 -3.02
C GLN A 79 -9.98 -11.50 -3.00
N ALA A 80 -8.84 -10.82 -2.84
CA ALA A 80 -7.52 -11.44 -2.77
C ALA A 80 -7.29 -12.19 -1.45
N ILE A 81 -7.95 -11.77 -0.36
CA ILE A 81 -7.88 -12.40 0.97
C ILE A 81 -8.69 -13.71 1.04
N ARG A 82 -9.66 -13.91 0.15
CA ARG A 82 -10.51 -15.11 0.12
C ARG A 82 -9.81 -16.27 -0.56
#